data_AF-A0A0B1SKZ6-F1
#
_entry.id   AF-A0A0B1SKZ6-F1
#
_cell.length_a   1.000
_cell.length_b   1.000
_cell.length_c   1.000
_cell.angle_alpha   90.00
_cell.angle_beta   90.00
_cell.angle_gamma   90.00
#
_symmetry.space_group_name_H-M   'P 1'
#
loop_
_entity.id
_entity.type
_entity.pdbx_description
1 polymer ?
#
loop_
_entity_poly.entity_id
_entity_poly.type
_entity_poly.pdbx_seq_one_letter_code
_entity_poly.pdbx_strand_id
1 'polypeptide(L)'
;MPRTHGDTAIHISQIDYMVEVKDRDVHAKPNDRPPTEVEKAIGKLIAENLVDDGATLQLGIGTLPDITLAAMRNHKDIGIHSEAVGDGVIDLIEAGAITGLKKSVLPGKIVTSYAYGTKRFYELIDDNPLFHFESSEFTNHHEVIRSNSKMTAINACLEIDLTGQIASESIGDVFYSGFGGQVDFVTASASAYDGLGKAIIVLPSRTSKGKPKIVPMLPQV
;
A
#
# COMPACT_ATOMS: atom_id res chain seq x y z
N MET A 1 2.30 -20.66 -7.53
CA MET A 1 1.41 -19.49 -7.68
C MET A 1 0.25 -19.70 -6.72
N PRO A 2 0.01 -18.80 -5.76
CA PRO A 2 -1.14 -18.93 -4.88
C PRO A 2 -2.45 -18.79 -5.66
N ARG A 3 -3.48 -19.52 -5.24
CA ARG A 3 -4.85 -19.38 -5.72
C ARG A 3 -5.55 -18.30 -4.89
N THR A 4 -5.56 -17.08 -5.40
CA THR A 4 -6.21 -15.95 -4.72
C THR A 4 -7.71 -15.92 -4.99
N HIS A 5 -8.47 -15.29 -4.09
CA HIS A 5 -9.91 -15.04 -4.25
C HIS A 5 -10.14 -13.65 -4.87
N GLY A 6 -11.25 -13.48 -5.62
CA GLY A 6 -11.60 -12.23 -6.31
C GLY A 6 -11.74 -12.44 -7.83
N ASP A 7 -11.52 -11.38 -8.62
CA ASP A 7 -11.51 -11.45 -10.09
C ASP A 7 -10.17 -11.95 -10.63
N THR A 8 -9.84 -13.20 -10.31
CA THR A 8 -8.55 -13.83 -10.64
C THR A 8 -8.70 -15.19 -11.32
N ALA A 9 -9.93 -15.66 -11.51
CA ALA A 9 -10.23 -16.95 -12.08
C ALA A 9 -10.44 -16.84 -13.60
N ILE A 10 -9.64 -17.60 -14.36
CA ILE A 10 -9.80 -17.71 -15.81
C ILE A 10 -10.19 -19.15 -16.12
N HIS A 11 -11.29 -19.35 -16.85
CA HIS A 11 -11.69 -20.69 -17.28
C HIS A 11 -10.72 -21.19 -18.36
N ILE A 12 -10.34 -22.48 -18.33
CA ILE A 12 -9.34 -23.05 -19.25
C ILE A 12 -9.71 -22.89 -20.73
N SER A 13 -11.00 -22.77 -21.07
CA SER A 13 -11.45 -22.51 -22.44
C SER A 13 -11.07 -21.12 -22.98
N GLN A 14 -10.60 -20.21 -22.12
CA GLN A 14 -10.15 -18.87 -22.49
C GLN A 14 -8.62 -18.81 -22.68
N ILE A 15 -7.93 -19.95 -22.62
CA ILE A 15 -6.48 -20.05 -22.75
C ILE A 15 -6.15 -20.73 -24.09
N ASP A 16 -5.54 -20.00 -25.02
CA ASP A 16 -5.13 -20.56 -26.32
C ASP A 16 -3.95 -21.55 -26.18
N TYR A 17 -3.00 -21.25 -25.31
CA TYR A 17 -1.80 -22.06 -25.07
C TYR A 17 -1.44 -22.09 -23.58
N MET A 18 -1.13 -23.27 -23.04
CA MET A 18 -0.74 -23.46 -21.64
C MET A 18 0.58 -24.23 -21.55
N VAL A 19 1.54 -23.69 -20.80
CA VAL A 19 2.82 -24.36 -20.50
C VAL A 19 2.91 -24.56 -18.99
N GLU A 20 2.95 -25.82 -18.56
CA GLU A 20 3.07 -26.17 -17.15
C GLU A 20 4.54 -26.12 -16.71
N VAL A 21 4.84 -25.37 -15.63
CA VAL A 21 6.17 -25.27 -15.02
C VAL A 21 6.03 -25.60 -13.54
N LYS A 22 6.76 -26.63 -13.07
CA LYS A 22 6.63 -27.15 -11.68
C LYS A 22 7.84 -26.86 -10.80
N ASP A 23 8.98 -26.60 -11.43
CA ASP A 23 10.30 -26.49 -10.81
C ASP A 23 10.75 -25.03 -10.65
N ARG A 24 9.79 -24.10 -10.63
CA ARG A 24 10.05 -22.67 -10.47
C ARG A 24 9.10 -22.05 -9.46
N ASP A 25 9.67 -21.62 -8.34
CA ASP A 25 8.93 -20.85 -7.34
C ASP A 25 8.56 -19.45 -7.87
N VAL A 26 7.46 -18.92 -7.34
CA VAL A 26 7.09 -17.52 -7.54
C VAL A 26 8.20 -16.64 -6.96
N HIS A 27 8.59 -15.60 -7.69
CA HIS A 27 9.57 -14.64 -7.18
C HIS A 27 9.04 -13.98 -5.91
N ALA A 28 9.77 -14.19 -4.82
CA ALA A 28 9.44 -13.65 -3.51
C ALA A 28 10.41 -12.52 -3.15
N LYS A 29 9.88 -11.54 -2.42
CA LYS A 29 10.66 -10.46 -1.82
C LYS A 29 11.74 -11.07 -0.92
N PRO A 30 13.01 -10.65 -1.06
CA PRO A 30 14.07 -11.06 -0.13
C PRO A 30 13.78 -10.49 1.26
N ASN A 31 14.40 -11.09 2.30
CA ASN A 31 14.25 -10.57 3.65
C ASN A 31 14.70 -9.10 3.72
N ASP A 32 13.87 -8.26 4.33
CA ASP A 32 14.17 -6.84 4.47
C ASP A 32 15.38 -6.62 5.37
N ARG A 33 16.07 -5.51 5.11
CA ARG A 33 17.02 -4.98 6.08
C ARG A 33 16.28 -4.53 7.35
N PRO A 34 16.97 -4.46 8.49
CA PRO A 34 16.41 -3.83 9.66
C PRO A 34 15.94 -2.38 9.39
N PRO A 35 14.81 -1.98 9.99
CA PRO A 35 14.30 -0.63 9.89
C PRO A 35 15.27 0.37 10.55
N THR A 36 15.50 1.51 9.90
CA THR A 36 16.26 2.62 10.51
C THR A 36 15.43 3.33 11.57
N GLU A 37 16.09 4.05 12.49
CA GLU A 37 15.40 4.86 13.50
C GLU A 37 14.53 5.96 12.87
N VAL A 38 14.92 6.49 11.71
CA VAL A 38 14.12 7.48 10.97
C VAL A 38 12.81 6.84 10.49
N GLU A 39 12.87 5.64 9.91
CA GLU A 39 11.67 4.95 9.43
C GLU A 39 10.75 4.54 10.58
N LYS A 40 11.30 4.08 11.71
CA LYS A 40 10.52 3.82 12.94
C LYS A 40 9.83 5.08 13.45
N ALA A 41 10.54 6.21 13.46
CA ALA A 41 9.97 7.49 13.89
C ALA A 41 8.83 7.93 12.96
N ILE A 42 9.01 7.80 11.64
CA ILE A 42 7.96 8.10 10.65
C ILE A 42 6.73 7.21 10.89
N GLY A 43 6.93 5.89 10.98
CA GLY A 43 5.82 4.94 11.20
C GLY A 43 5.06 5.23 12.49
N LYS A 44 5.76 5.51 13.59
CA LYS A 44 5.17 5.90 14.87
C LYS A 44 4.36 7.20 14.76
N LEU A 45 4.90 8.23 14.12
CA LEU A 45 4.20 9.51 13.95
C LEU A 45 2.91 9.34 13.17
N ILE A 46 2.93 8.56 12.08
CA ILE A 46 1.75 8.29 11.26
C ILE A 46 0.71 7.52 12.07
N ALA A 47 1.12 6.41 12.70
CA ALA A 47 0.21 5.57 13.48
C ALA A 47 -0.43 6.36 14.64
N GLU A 48 0.35 7.07 15.45
CA GLU A 48 -0.18 7.71 16.66
C GLU A 48 -0.97 8.98 16.41
N ASN A 49 -0.69 9.72 15.32
CA ASN A 49 -1.24 11.06 15.13
C ASN A 49 -2.20 11.17 13.95
N LEU A 50 -2.10 10.27 12.96
CA LEU A 50 -2.79 10.43 11.68
C LEU A 50 -3.75 9.29 11.36
N VAL A 51 -3.61 8.12 11.96
CA VAL A 51 -4.51 6.99 11.71
C VAL A 51 -5.51 6.84 12.84
N ASP A 52 -6.79 6.73 12.48
CA ASP A 52 -7.87 6.52 13.44
C ASP A 52 -8.26 5.03 13.49
N ASP A 53 -8.78 4.58 14.63
CA ASP A 53 -9.49 3.31 14.70
C ASP A 53 -10.64 3.27 13.69
N GLY A 54 -10.81 2.12 13.02
CA GLY A 54 -11.78 1.93 11.95
C GLY A 54 -11.39 2.53 10.60
N ALA A 55 -10.16 3.04 10.44
CA ALA A 55 -9.68 3.58 9.17
C ALA A 55 -9.50 2.49 8.11
N THR A 56 -9.79 2.84 6.85
CA THR A 56 -9.43 2.02 5.69
C THR A 56 -8.11 2.54 5.13
N LEU A 57 -7.09 1.69 5.09
CA LEU A 57 -5.75 2.10 4.68
C LEU A 57 -5.44 1.70 3.25
N GLN A 58 -4.76 2.61 2.55
CA GLN A 58 -3.90 2.29 1.42
C GLN A 58 -2.46 2.59 1.79
N LEU A 59 -1.58 1.60 1.61
CA LEU A 59 -0.13 1.78 1.66
C LEU A 59 0.51 0.94 0.56
N GLY A 60 1.68 1.38 0.09
CA GLY A 60 2.49 0.58 -0.83
C GLY A 60 3.19 -0.60 -0.16
N ILE A 61 4.13 -1.20 -0.91
CA ILE A 61 5.01 -2.27 -0.46
C ILE A 61 6.40 -1.74 -0.10
N GLY A 62 7.05 -2.38 0.86
CA GLY A 62 8.44 -2.10 1.23
C GLY A 62 8.61 -1.69 2.69
N THR A 63 9.86 -1.45 3.07
CA THR A 63 10.26 -1.30 4.47
C THR A 63 9.46 -0.21 5.21
N LEU A 64 9.26 0.97 4.61
CA LEU A 64 8.54 2.05 5.29
C LEU A 64 7.04 1.76 5.50
N PRO A 65 6.26 1.35 4.48
CA PRO A 65 4.90 0.85 4.68
C PRO A 65 4.79 -0.26 5.73
N ASP A 66 5.68 -1.25 5.69
CA ASP A 66 5.66 -2.39 6.62
C ASP A 66 5.88 -1.93 8.07
N ILE A 67 6.80 -0.99 8.32
CA ILE A 67 7.04 -0.40 9.65
C ILE A 67 5.86 0.45 10.11
N THR A 68 5.27 1.23 9.19
CA THR A 68 4.10 2.06 9.48
C THR A 68 2.93 1.18 9.92
N LEU A 69 2.69 0.07 9.21
CA LEU A 69 1.71 -0.94 9.63
C LEU A 69 2.09 -1.54 10.99
N ALA A 70 3.33 -1.97 11.18
CA ALA A 70 3.76 -2.54 12.47
C ALA A 70 3.52 -1.60 13.67
N ALA A 71 3.67 -0.29 13.48
CA ALA A 71 3.38 0.73 14.50
C ALA A 71 1.87 0.83 14.83
N MET A 72 1.00 0.30 13.97
CA MET A 72 -0.46 0.30 14.15
C MET A 72 -0.99 -0.94 14.90
N ARG A 73 -0.12 -1.78 15.47
CA ARG A 73 -0.52 -3.02 16.17
C ARG A 73 -1.62 -2.87 17.23
N ASN A 74 -1.74 -1.69 17.84
CA ASN A 74 -2.74 -1.41 18.88
C ASN A 74 -4.02 -0.73 18.35
N HIS A 75 -4.09 -0.43 17.05
CA HIS A 75 -5.30 0.10 16.43
C HIS A 75 -6.35 -1.00 16.31
N LYS A 76 -7.60 -0.57 16.18
CA LYS A 76 -8.76 -1.47 16.12
C LYS A 76 -9.52 -1.28 14.83
N ASP A 77 -10.05 -2.39 14.34
CA ASP A 77 -10.94 -2.46 13.19
C ASP A 77 -10.39 -1.81 11.91
N ILE A 78 -9.07 -1.91 11.71
CA ILE A 78 -8.42 -1.42 10.50
C ILE A 78 -8.94 -2.19 9.28
N GLY A 79 -9.24 -1.47 8.22
CA GLY A 79 -9.52 -2.01 6.90
C GLY A 79 -8.36 -1.80 5.94
N ILE A 80 -8.29 -2.63 4.90
CA ILE A 80 -7.31 -2.49 3.82
C ILE A 80 -8.05 -2.41 2.48
N HIS A 81 -7.83 -1.33 1.74
CA HIS A 81 -8.20 -1.16 0.34
C HIS A 81 -7.02 -0.48 -0.34
N SER A 82 -6.18 -1.26 -1.01
CA SER A 82 -4.89 -0.79 -1.54
C SER A 82 -4.72 -1.18 -3.00
N GLU A 83 -3.82 -0.52 -3.72
CA GLU A 83 -3.36 -1.05 -5.02
C GLU A 83 -2.54 -2.33 -4.81
N ALA A 84 -1.65 -2.31 -3.81
CA ALA A 84 -0.67 -3.35 -3.53
C ALA A 84 -0.70 -3.73 -2.05
N VAL A 85 -0.53 -5.03 -1.76
CA VAL A 85 -0.37 -5.53 -0.39
C VAL A 85 0.85 -6.46 -0.32
N GLY A 86 1.55 -6.41 0.81
CA GLY A 86 2.72 -7.24 1.10
C GLY A 86 2.75 -7.67 2.57
N ASP A 87 3.93 -8.06 3.04
CA ASP A 87 4.14 -8.67 4.36
C ASP A 87 3.63 -7.86 5.57
N GLY A 88 3.60 -6.52 5.48
CA GLY A 88 3.23 -5.65 6.60
C GLY A 88 1.83 -5.91 7.19
N VAL A 89 0.92 -6.55 6.45
CA VAL A 89 -0.42 -6.88 6.98
C VAL A 89 -0.42 -8.13 7.87
N ILE A 90 0.56 -9.03 7.73
CA ILE A 90 0.53 -10.36 8.38
C ILE A 90 0.42 -10.21 9.90
N ASP A 91 1.34 -9.45 10.49
CA ASP A 91 1.42 -9.31 11.94
C ASP A 91 0.20 -8.56 12.53
N LEU A 92 -0.45 -7.72 11.72
CA LEU A 92 -1.65 -6.98 12.13
C LEU A 92 -2.92 -7.82 12.03
N ILE A 93 -2.99 -8.73 11.06
CA ILE A 93 -4.03 -9.76 11.00
C ILE A 93 -3.91 -10.66 12.24
N GLU A 94 -2.70 -11.15 12.53
CA GLU A 94 -2.42 -12.00 13.69
C GLU A 94 -2.71 -11.29 15.03
N ALA A 95 -2.46 -9.98 15.11
CA ALA A 95 -2.80 -9.16 16.27
C ALA A 95 -4.30 -8.83 16.39
N GLY A 96 -5.11 -9.11 15.35
CA GLY A 96 -6.53 -8.76 15.29
C GLY A 96 -6.80 -7.27 15.06
N ALA A 97 -5.78 -6.49 14.68
CA ALA A 97 -5.93 -5.06 14.38
C ALA A 97 -6.64 -4.86 13.03
N ILE A 98 -6.31 -5.68 12.03
CA ILE A 98 -7.00 -5.70 10.72
C ILE A 98 -8.21 -6.63 10.81
N THR A 99 -9.40 -6.04 10.77
CA THR A 99 -10.68 -6.78 10.70
C THR A 99 -11.45 -6.45 9.42
N GLY A 100 -11.27 -5.24 8.87
CA GLY A 100 -12.02 -4.74 7.73
C GLY A 100 -13.52 -4.54 7.98
N LEU A 101 -14.02 -4.74 9.20
CA LEU A 101 -15.46 -4.72 9.51
C LEU A 101 -16.07 -3.32 9.46
N LYS A 102 -15.25 -2.27 9.53
CA LYS A 102 -15.66 -0.87 9.45
C LYS A 102 -15.51 -0.27 8.04
N LYS A 103 -15.04 -1.05 7.07
CA LYS A 103 -15.00 -0.61 5.66
C LYS A 103 -16.43 -0.47 5.12
N SER A 104 -16.63 0.49 4.22
CA SER A 104 -17.88 0.62 3.46
C SER A 104 -17.87 -0.24 2.20
N VAL A 105 -16.70 -0.42 1.58
CA VAL A 105 -16.51 -1.23 0.37
C VAL A 105 -15.93 -2.58 0.75
N LEU A 106 -16.63 -3.66 0.39
CA LEU A 106 -16.24 -5.04 0.68
C LEU A 106 -15.82 -5.25 2.16
N PRO A 107 -16.74 -5.03 3.11
CA PRO A 107 -16.45 -5.18 4.54
C PRO A 107 -15.96 -6.59 4.89
N GLY A 108 -15.00 -6.65 5.81
CA GLY A 108 -14.36 -7.89 6.23
C GLY A 108 -13.33 -8.45 5.25
N LYS A 109 -12.98 -7.71 4.18
CA LYS A 109 -11.99 -8.11 3.17
C LYS A 109 -10.79 -7.15 3.13
N ILE A 110 -9.62 -7.73 2.93
CA ILE A 110 -8.42 -7.05 2.45
C ILE A 110 -8.53 -6.98 0.93
N VAL A 111 -8.71 -5.78 0.38
CA VAL A 111 -8.89 -5.56 -1.07
C VAL A 111 -7.58 -5.06 -1.66
N THR A 112 -7.12 -5.70 -2.74
CA THR A 112 -5.88 -5.33 -3.43
C THR A 112 -5.95 -5.62 -4.93
N SER A 113 -5.13 -4.96 -5.75
CA SER A 113 -5.02 -5.33 -7.17
C SER A 113 -3.90 -6.32 -7.44
N TYR A 114 -2.79 -6.18 -6.72
CA TYR A 114 -1.70 -7.13 -6.78
C TYR A 114 -1.06 -7.33 -5.41
N ALA A 115 -0.20 -8.34 -5.33
CA ALA A 115 0.50 -8.73 -4.13
C ALA A 115 1.98 -8.94 -4.43
N TYR A 116 2.85 -8.49 -3.53
CA TYR A 116 4.28 -8.80 -3.58
C TYR A 116 4.84 -8.86 -2.17
N GLY A 117 5.46 -9.98 -1.84
CA GLY A 117 5.98 -10.21 -0.49
C GLY A 117 6.83 -11.46 -0.40
N THR A 118 7.13 -11.86 0.83
CA THR A 118 7.90 -13.07 1.09
C THR A 118 7.10 -14.34 0.78
N LYS A 119 7.76 -15.49 0.84
CA LYS A 119 7.09 -16.79 0.72
C LYS A 119 6.00 -16.98 1.79
N ARG A 120 6.22 -16.52 3.03
CA ARG A 120 5.21 -16.54 4.10
C ARG A 120 3.95 -15.77 3.70
N PHE A 121 4.12 -14.62 3.06
CA PHE A 121 2.98 -13.84 2.57
C PHE A 121 2.21 -14.59 1.47
N TYR A 122 2.92 -15.22 0.53
CA TYR A 122 2.27 -16.01 -0.51
C TYR A 122 1.53 -17.24 0.03
N GLU A 123 2.06 -17.89 1.06
CA GLU A 123 1.37 -18.97 1.78
C GLU A 123 0.12 -18.47 2.52
N LEU A 124 0.15 -17.23 3.05
CA LEU A 124 -1.01 -16.64 3.73
C LEU A 124 -2.17 -16.34 2.77
N ILE A 125 -1.89 -15.86 1.55
CA ILE A 125 -2.93 -15.46 0.59
C ILE A 125 -3.48 -16.64 -0.23
N ASP A 126 -2.81 -17.79 -0.20
CA ASP A 126 -3.24 -18.99 -0.92
C ASP A 126 -4.56 -19.52 -0.34
N ASP A 127 -5.59 -19.53 -1.18
CA ASP A 127 -6.96 -19.92 -0.87
C ASP A 127 -7.58 -19.25 0.36
N ASN A 128 -7.10 -18.05 0.72
CA ASN A 128 -7.56 -17.35 1.91
C ASN A 128 -8.71 -16.37 1.58
N PRO A 129 -9.94 -16.61 2.08
CA PRO A 129 -11.09 -15.78 1.76
C PRO A 129 -11.03 -14.39 2.39
N LEU A 130 -10.08 -14.10 3.29
CA LEU A 130 -9.86 -12.76 3.82
C LEU A 130 -9.41 -11.77 2.73
N PHE A 131 -8.69 -12.27 1.72
CA PHE A 131 -8.18 -11.45 0.62
C PHE A 131 -9.15 -11.44 -0.55
N HIS A 132 -9.26 -10.30 -1.21
CA HIS A 132 -10.05 -10.12 -2.43
C HIS A 132 -9.24 -9.31 -3.44
N PHE A 133 -8.84 -9.98 -4.50
CA PHE A 133 -8.06 -9.41 -5.59
C PHE A 133 -8.99 -8.89 -6.68
N GLU A 134 -8.82 -7.65 -7.09
CA GLU A 134 -9.64 -7.02 -8.12
C GLU A 134 -8.77 -6.28 -9.14
N SER A 135 -9.35 -5.95 -10.28
CA SER A 135 -8.64 -5.13 -11.27
C SER A 135 -8.20 -3.78 -10.67
N SER A 136 -7.07 -3.25 -11.14
CA SER A 136 -6.66 -1.89 -10.76
C SER A 136 -7.70 -0.84 -11.18
N GLU A 137 -8.48 -1.12 -12.24
CA GLU A 137 -9.63 -0.29 -12.64
C GLU A 137 -10.63 -0.16 -11.49
N PHE A 138 -10.88 -1.20 -10.70
CA PHE A 138 -11.75 -1.13 -9.52
C PHE A 138 -11.02 -0.55 -8.30
N THR A 139 -9.85 -1.10 -7.94
CA THR A 139 -9.18 -0.72 -6.68
C THR A 139 -8.74 0.74 -6.68
N ASN A 140 -8.30 1.24 -7.84
CA ASN A 140 -7.83 2.60 -8.00
C ASN A 140 -8.94 3.55 -8.48
N HIS A 141 -10.17 3.05 -8.68
CA HIS A 141 -11.26 3.90 -9.10
C HIS A 141 -11.53 4.97 -8.04
N HIS A 142 -11.48 6.24 -8.44
CA HIS A 142 -11.63 7.39 -7.55
C HIS A 142 -12.89 7.29 -6.66
N GLU A 143 -14.03 6.93 -7.25
CA GLU A 143 -15.29 6.77 -6.53
C GLU A 143 -15.33 5.58 -5.55
N VAL A 144 -14.60 4.50 -5.86
CA VAL A 144 -14.51 3.34 -4.98
C VAL A 144 -13.65 3.70 -3.76
N ILE A 145 -12.53 4.37 -3.99
CA ILE A 145 -11.65 4.86 -2.92
C ILE A 145 -12.40 5.83 -2.01
N ARG A 146 -13.08 6.83 -2.57
CA ARG A 146 -13.86 7.84 -1.80
C ARG A 146 -14.98 7.24 -0.96
N SER A 147 -15.50 6.09 -1.39
CA SER A 147 -16.59 5.40 -0.70
C SER A 147 -16.14 4.67 0.56
N ASN A 148 -14.84 4.37 0.71
CA ASN A 148 -14.32 3.74 1.91
C ASN A 148 -14.37 4.68 3.12
N SER A 149 -14.71 4.12 4.29
CA SER A 149 -14.74 4.82 5.56
C SER A 149 -13.34 5.23 6.00
N LYS A 150 -13.17 6.51 6.37
CA LYS A 150 -11.94 7.14 6.84
C LYS A 150 -10.74 6.76 5.98
N MET A 151 -10.91 6.83 4.67
CA MET A 151 -9.92 6.38 3.71
C MET A 151 -8.59 7.13 3.92
N THR A 152 -7.53 6.41 4.28
CA THR A 152 -6.24 6.98 4.66
C THR A 152 -5.16 6.42 3.73
N ALA A 153 -4.71 7.24 2.78
CA ALA A 153 -3.67 6.91 1.82
C ALA A 153 -2.31 7.39 2.32
N ILE A 154 -1.34 6.49 2.41
CA ILE A 154 0.03 6.78 2.88
C ILE A 154 1.01 6.40 1.76
N ASN A 155 1.64 7.40 1.16
CA ASN A 155 2.53 7.22 0.02
C ASN A 155 3.89 7.88 0.24
N ALA A 156 4.96 7.22 -0.21
CA ALA A 156 6.30 7.76 -0.13
C ALA A 156 6.65 8.58 -1.38
N CYS A 157 7.55 9.55 -1.22
CA CYS A 157 8.10 10.32 -2.34
C CYS A 157 9.63 10.44 -2.28
N LEU A 158 10.21 10.90 -3.40
CA LEU A 158 11.64 11.16 -3.56
C LEU A 158 11.99 12.58 -3.14
N GLU A 159 11.23 13.59 -3.54
CA GLU A 159 11.49 14.98 -3.16
C GLU A 159 10.19 15.76 -3.01
N ILE A 160 10.19 16.77 -2.14
CA ILE A 160 9.11 17.76 -2.03
C ILE A 160 9.73 19.14 -2.08
N ASP A 161 9.13 20.07 -2.83
CA ASP A 161 9.55 21.47 -2.80
C ASP A 161 8.74 22.36 -1.87
N LEU A 162 9.19 23.59 -1.66
CA LEU A 162 8.51 24.55 -0.78
C LEU A 162 7.15 25.04 -1.29
N THR A 163 6.80 24.73 -2.54
CA THR A 163 5.45 24.98 -3.09
C THR A 163 4.49 23.82 -2.83
N GLY A 164 5.00 22.68 -2.34
CA GLY A 164 4.23 21.47 -2.09
C GLY A 164 4.17 20.52 -3.29
N GLN A 165 4.92 20.78 -4.37
CA GLN A 165 5.04 19.80 -5.45
C GLN A 165 5.83 18.58 -4.97
N ILE A 166 5.38 17.40 -5.41
CA ILE A 166 5.91 16.11 -4.98
C ILE A 166 6.49 15.41 -6.20
N ALA A 167 7.75 14.98 -6.12
CA ALA A 167 8.38 14.09 -7.08
C ALA A 167 8.51 12.68 -6.48
N SER A 168 7.96 11.68 -7.16
CA SER A 168 7.96 10.27 -6.71
C SER A 168 8.54 9.32 -7.75
N GLU A 169 8.53 9.73 -9.01
CA GLU A 169 8.82 8.97 -10.21
C GLU A 169 10.26 9.18 -10.73
N SER A 170 10.83 10.37 -10.52
CA SER A 170 12.14 10.74 -11.06
C SER A 170 13.00 11.50 -10.05
N ILE A 171 14.29 11.56 -10.33
CA ILE A 171 15.26 12.44 -9.66
C ILE A 171 15.88 13.31 -10.74
N GLY A 172 15.38 14.53 -10.88
CA GLY A 172 15.65 15.36 -12.06
C GLY A 172 15.15 14.69 -13.33
N ASP A 173 16.03 14.57 -14.33
CA ASP A 173 15.77 13.94 -15.63
C ASP A 173 15.87 12.40 -15.60
N VAL A 174 16.32 11.81 -14.48
CA VAL A 174 16.48 10.37 -14.35
C VAL A 174 15.18 9.73 -13.87
N PHE A 175 14.54 8.99 -14.79
CA PHE A 175 13.40 8.14 -14.45
C PHE A 175 13.82 7.03 -13.48
N TYR A 176 13.13 6.95 -12.35
CA TYR A 176 13.39 5.96 -11.30
C TYR A 176 12.26 4.93 -11.22
N SER A 177 11.01 5.39 -11.29
CA SER A 177 9.79 4.57 -11.24
C SER A 177 8.62 5.33 -11.88
N GLY A 178 7.39 4.82 -11.79
CA GLY A 178 6.19 5.54 -12.24
C GLY A 178 5.37 6.12 -11.07
N PHE A 179 4.41 6.99 -11.38
CA PHE A 179 3.49 7.53 -10.38
C PHE A 179 2.53 6.46 -9.82
N GLY A 180 2.24 5.42 -10.60
CA GLY A 180 1.34 4.31 -10.21
C GLY A 180 -0.03 4.82 -9.75
N GLY A 181 -0.65 4.16 -8.77
CA GLY A 181 -1.89 4.62 -8.15
C GLY A 181 -1.76 5.77 -7.15
N GLN A 182 -0.57 6.34 -6.95
CA GLN A 182 -0.36 7.34 -5.90
C GLN A 182 -1.34 8.52 -6.02
N VAL A 183 -1.49 9.06 -7.23
CA VAL A 183 -2.39 10.20 -7.49
C VAL A 183 -3.84 9.81 -7.27
N ASP A 184 -4.24 8.61 -7.68
CA ASP A 184 -5.61 8.10 -7.50
C ASP A 184 -5.99 8.09 -6.02
N PHE A 185 -5.15 7.48 -5.19
CA PHE A 185 -5.38 7.33 -3.76
C PHE A 185 -5.26 8.64 -2.98
N VAL A 186 -4.28 9.49 -3.30
CA VAL A 186 -4.09 10.79 -2.64
C VAL A 186 -5.29 11.70 -2.89
N THR A 187 -5.71 11.84 -4.14
CA THR A 187 -6.81 12.75 -4.50
C THR A 187 -8.15 12.25 -3.98
N ALA A 188 -8.42 10.94 -4.08
CA ALA A 188 -9.66 10.35 -3.60
C ALA A 188 -9.76 10.36 -2.07
N SER A 189 -8.68 10.04 -1.36
CA SER A 189 -8.71 10.02 0.12
C SER A 189 -8.90 11.42 0.70
N ALA A 190 -8.29 12.45 0.08
CA ALA A 190 -8.48 13.84 0.49
C ALA A 190 -9.92 14.35 0.27
N SER A 191 -10.72 13.65 -0.55
CA SER A 191 -12.11 14.02 -0.89
C SER A 191 -13.11 12.91 -0.56
N ALA A 192 -12.77 12.02 0.38
CA ALA A 192 -13.61 10.91 0.80
C ALA A 192 -15.01 11.38 1.22
N TYR A 193 -16.03 10.56 0.94
CA TYR A 193 -17.43 10.96 1.09
C TYR A 193 -17.85 11.27 2.53
N ASP A 194 -17.20 10.64 3.50
CA ASP A 194 -17.45 10.90 4.92
C ASP A 194 -16.75 12.15 5.45
N GLY A 195 -15.90 12.80 4.64
CA GLY A 195 -15.10 13.97 5.03
C GLY A 195 -14.01 13.68 6.06
N LEU A 196 -13.71 12.39 6.35
CA LEU A 196 -12.73 11.96 7.35
C LEU A 196 -11.46 11.36 6.71
N GLY A 197 -11.42 11.25 5.38
CA GLY A 197 -10.27 10.71 4.67
C GLY A 197 -9.02 11.60 4.78
N LYS A 198 -7.86 10.97 4.63
CA LYS A 198 -6.54 11.59 4.82
C LYS A 198 -5.60 11.15 3.71
N ALA A 199 -4.85 12.09 3.14
CA ALA A 199 -3.76 11.81 2.22
C ALA A 199 -2.44 12.23 2.88
N ILE A 200 -1.51 11.28 3.00
CA ILE A 200 -0.28 11.43 3.75
C ILE A 200 0.89 11.11 2.81
N ILE A 201 1.77 12.11 2.63
CA ILE A 201 2.99 11.97 1.85
C ILE A 201 4.17 11.93 2.79
N VAL A 202 5.01 10.91 2.64
CA VAL A 202 6.08 10.60 3.59
C VAL A 202 7.44 10.54 2.92
N LEU A 203 8.45 11.07 3.60
CA LEU A 203 9.84 10.99 3.19
C LEU A 203 10.75 11.20 4.40
N PRO A 204 11.91 10.53 4.46
CA PRO A 204 13.03 11.03 5.24
C PRO A 204 13.35 12.46 4.81
N SER A 205 13.69 13.36 5.74
CA SER A 205 14.08 14.73 5.39
C SER A 205 15.39 14.81 4.60
N ARG A 206 16.22 13.76 4.68
CA ARG A 206 17.52 13.64 4.04
C ARG A 206 17.77 12.25 3.47
N THR A 207 18.60 12.19 2.43
CA THR A 207 19.16 10.95 1.89
C THR A 207 20.22 10.35 2.82
N SER A 208 20.65 9.10 2.58
CA SER A 208 21.77 8.48 3.29
C SER A 208 23.10 9.22 3.15
N LYS A 209 23.25 10.05 2.11
CA LYS A 209 24.41 10.93 1.88
C LYS A 209 24.23 12.34 2.47
N GLY A 210 23.17 12.57 3.24
CA GLY A 210 22.91 13.85 3.91
C GLY A 210 22.32 14.95 3.02
N LYS A 211 22.05 14.68 1.74
CA LYS A 211 21.36 15.64 0.84
C LYS A 211 19.92 15.85 1.29
N PRO A 212 19.39 17.10 1.28
CA PRO A 212 17.99 17.36 1.61
C PRO A 212 17.06 16.73 0.58
N LYS A 213 15.94 16.17 1.03
CA LYS A 213 14.81 15.75 0.17
C LYS A 213 13.65 16.76 0.20
N ILE A 214 13.75 17.78 1.06
CA ILE A 214 12.89 18.97 1.06
C ILE A 214 13.72 20.09 0.43
N VAL A 215 13.32 20.53 -0.77
CA VAL A 215 14.12 21.41 -1.62
C VAL A 215 13.40 22.75 -1.88
N PRO A 216 14.10 23.83 -2.26
CA PRO A 216 13.44 25.09 -2.60
C PRO A 216 12.49 24.97 -3.80
N MET A 217 12.91 24.23 -4.82
CA MET A 217 12.21 23.99 -6.08
C MET A 217 12.64 22.62 -6.59
N LEU A 218 11.71 21.83 -7.13
CA LEU A 218 12.07 20.61 -7.86
C LEU A 218 12.92 20.95 -9.10
N PRO A 219 13.83 20.05 -9.53
CA PRO A 219 14.62 20.28 -10.74
C PRO A 219 13.70 20.49 -11.96
N GLN A 220 14.00 21.49 -12.77
CA GLN A 220 13.35 21.64 -14.08
C GLN A 220 13.91 20.58 -15.02
N VAL A 221 13.02 19.81 -15.63
CA VAL A 221 13.32 18.86 -16.70
C VAL A 221 13.14 19.56 -18.04
#